data_AF-G7YEI9-F1
#
_entry.id   AF-G7YEI9-F1
#
_cell.length_a   1.000
_cell.length_b   1.000
_cell.length_c   1.000
_cell.angle_alpha   90.00
_cell.angle_beta   90.00
_cell.angle_gamma   90.00
#
_symmetry.space_group_name_H-M   'P 1'
#
loop_
_entity.id
_entity.type
_entity.pdbx_description
1 polymer ?
#
loop_
_entity_poly.entity_id
_entity_poly.type
_entity_poly.pdbx_seq_one_letter_code
_entity_poly.pdbx_strand_id
1 'polypeptide(L)'
;MNKPQFLPTILLGFAIALVSLGLLMPYWYCGDLFFKCQEDDIPDYLFGFFFLSFMPSELMFKTSSLLLTGAICLTVVFVLSLMEYFLEAVRANLIWLATRVVLLILGTMSLWSGILLYTTFRTEWSNLVTITGCVLASNVILLTVINSECVLNARFKRTTRMPV
;
A
#
# COMPACT_ATOMS: atom_id res chain seq x y z
N MET A 1 -7.92 11.12 27.05
CA MET A 1 -8.76 10.50 26.01
C MET A 1 -7.87 10.11 24.83
N ASN A 2 -7.52 8.83 24.69
CA ASN A 2 -6.74 8.36 23.54
C ASN A 2 -7.65 8.25 22.31
N LYS A 3 -7.47 9.09 21.29
CA LYS A 3 -8.16 8.93 19.99
C LYS A 3 -7.64 7.62 19.37
N PRO A 4 -8.47 6.58 19.14
CA PRO A 4 -8.04 5.27 18.63
C PRO A 4 -7.42 5.32 17.21
N GLN A 5 -7.51 6.47 16.55
CA GLN A 5 -7.00 6.73 15.19
C GLN A 5 -5.53 7.20 15.16
N PHE A 6 -4.90 7.49 16.31
CA PHE A 6 -3.54 8.05 16.34
C PHE A 6 -2.46 7.06 15.88
N LEU A 7 -2.53 5.83 16.38
CA LEU A 7 -1.58 4.75 16.08
C LEU A 7 -1.55 4.37 14.58
N PRO A 8 -2.68 4.14 13.89
CA PRO A 8 -2.64 3.82 12.47
C PRO A 8 -2.13 4.97 11.60
N THR A 9 -2.38 6.23 11.98
CA THR A 9 -1.87 7.40 11.22
C THR A 9 -0.35 7.52 11.30
N ILE A 10 0.24 7.31 12.49
CA ILE A 10 1.72 7.30 12.64
C ILE A 10 2.33 6.17 11.83
N LEU A 11 1.75 4.96 11.94
CA LEU A 11 2.24 3.79 11.25
C LEU A 11 2.18 3.95 9.72
N LEU A 12 1.12 4.60 9.21
CA LEU A 12 0.99 4.93 7.79
C LEU A 12 2.07 5.95 7.35
N GLY A 13 2.32 6.99 8.16
CA GLY A 13 3.40 7.94 7.88
C GLY A 13 4.77 7.26 7.81
N PHE A 14 5.06 6.35 8.73
CA PHE A 14 6.30 5.58 8.74
C PHE A 14 6.40 4.62 7.52
N ALA A 15 5.29 3.99 7.14
CA ALA A 15 5.22 3.16 5.94
C ALA A 15 5.52 3.98 4.66
N ILE A 16 4.95 5.18 4.53
CA ILE A 16 5.20 6.07 3.39
C ILE A 16 6.67 6.48 3.34
N ALA A 17 7.26 6.82 4.48
CA ALA A 17 8.68 7.19 4.57
C ALA A 17 9.61 6.04 4.16
N LEU A 18 9.29 4.80 4.54
CA LEU A 18 10.07 3.63 4.14
C LEU A 18 9.91 3.30 2.66
N VAL A 19 8.69 3.42 2.12
CA VAL A 19 8.44 3.22 0.68
C VAL A 19 9.16 4.29 -0.15
N SER A 20 9.13 5.55 0.28
CA SER A 20 9.85 6.63 -0.42
C SER A 20 11.37 6.49 -0.30
N LEU A 21 11.89 6.09 0.86
CA LEU A 21 13.31 5.77 1.03
C LEU A 21 13.74 4.59 0.14
N GLY A 22 12.90 3.55 0.03
CA GLY A 22 13.15 2.43 -0.89
C GLY A 22 13.22 2.88 -2.35
N LEU A 23 12.30 3.76 -2.76
CA LEU A 23 12.29 4.35 -4.11
C LEU A 23 13.52 5.24 -4.39
N LEU A 24 14.05 5.94 -3.38
CA LEU A 24 15.19 6.85 -3.52
C LEU A 24 16.55 6.17 -3.40
N MET A 25 16.61 4.95 -2.88
CA MET A 25 17.88 4.24 -2.69
C MET A 25 18.48 3.85 -4.05
N PRO A 26 19.73 4.22 -4.37
CA PRO A 26 20.40 3.86 -5.62
C PRO A 26 20.99 2.43 -5.58
N TYR A 27 20.37 1.52 -4.82
CA TYR A 27 20.81 0.13 -4.66
C TYR A 27 19.84 -0.85 -5.34
N TRP A 28 19.31 -0.44 -6.49
CA TRP A 28 18.61 -1.33 -7.41
C TRP A 28 19.61 -1.91 -8.41
N TYR A 29 19.23 -2.97 -9.11
CA TYR A 29 20.14 -3.75 -9.98
C TYR A 29 20.93 -2.89 -10.99
N CYS A 30 20.38 -1.76 -11.44
CA CYS A 30 21.03 -0.78 -12.33
C CYS A 30 21.46 0.53 -11.64
N GLY A 31 21.68 0.49 -10.32
CA GLY A 31 21.76 1.69 -9.48
C GLY A 31 20.36 2.22 -9.15
N ASP A 32 19.75 2.96 -10.07
CA ASP A 32 18.45 3.60 -9.83
C ASP A 32 17.30 2.89 -10.58
N LEU A 33 16.10 2.90 -9.98
CA LEU A 33 14.89 2.29 -10.53
C LEU A 33 14.39 3.00 -11.81
N PHE A 34 14.93 4.19 -12.09
CA PHE A 34 14.58 5.03 -13.25
C PHE A 34 15.60 4.97 -14.39
N PHE A 35 16.77 4.36 -14.18
CA PHE A 35 17.79 4.22 -15.22
C PHE A 35 17.64 2.88 -15.95
N LYS A 36 17.60 2.93 -17.29
CA LYS A 36 17.57 1.73 -18.12
C LYS A 36 18.94 1.06 -18.07
N CYS A 37 18.99 -0.20 -17.65
CA CYS A 37 20.11 -1.08 -17.97
C CYS A 37 19.96 -1.53 -19.41
N GLN A 38 20.89 -1.11 -20.26
CA GLN A 38 21.00 -1.57 -21.63
C GLN A 38 21.86 -2.83 -21.64
N GLU A 39 21.26 -4.03 -21.54
CA GLU A 39 21.80 -5.24 -22.19
C GLU A 39 20.82 -6.44 -22.12
N ASP A 40 20.49 -6.92 -23.33
CA ASP A 40 20.28 -8.27 -23.86
C ASP A 40 19.25 -9.29 -23.29
N ASP A 41 18.27 -9.56 -24.17
CA ASP A 41 17.57 -10.82 -24.49
C ASP A 41 17.36 -11.86 -23.38
N ILE A 42 16.19 -11.80 -22.74
CA ILE A 42 15.59 -12.94 -22.01
C ILE A 42 14.21 -13.23 -22.65
N PRO A 43 13.93 -14.47 -23.10
CA PRO A 43 12.69 -14.76 -23.81
C PRO A 43 11.50 -14.88 -22.85
N ASP A 44 10.55 -13.96 -23.02
CA ASP A 44 9.23 -13.90 -22.38
C ASP A 44 8.25 -14.92 -22.98
N TYR A 45 7.85 -15.98 -22.28
CA TYR A 45 6.67 -16.76 -22.71
C TYR A 45 5.84 -17.51 -21.66
N LEU A 46 6.02 -17.35 -20.33
CA LEU A 46 5.26 -18.19 -19.39
C LEU A 46 4.47 -17.53 -18.25
N PHE A 47 4.55 -16.22 -18.00
CA PHE A 47 4.08 -15.70 -16.70
C PHE A 47 2.98 -14.62 -16.70
N GLY A 48 2.17 -14.48 -17.75
CA GLY A 48 1.18 -13.40 -17.75
C GLY A 48 -0.10 -13.67 -18.53
N PHE A 49 -0.98 -14.53 -18.02
CA PHE A 49 -2.31 -14.71 -18.60
C PHE A 49 -3.41 -13.86 -17.93
N PHE A 50 -3.10 -13.11 -16.85
CA PHE A 50 -4.10 -12.24 -16.21
C PHE A 50 -3.68 -10.78 -16.01
N PHE A 51 -2.39 -10.44 -16.19
CA PHE A 51 -1.84 -9.08 -15.99
C PHE A 51 -1.53 -8.31 -17.30
N LEU A 52 -1.86 -8.89 -18.46
CA LEU A 52 -1.23 -8.58 -19.76
C LEU A 52 -2.11 -7.78 -20.74
N SER A 53 -3.03 -6.94 -20.26
CA SER A 53 -3.72 -5.97 -21.15
C SER A 53 -2.99 -4.62 -21.27
N PHE A 54 -1.81 -4.46 -20.64
CA PHE A 54 -1.10 -3.18 -20.58
C PHE A 54 0.42 -3.35 -20.75
N MET A 55 0.88 -4.29 -21.59
CA MET A 55 2.31 -4.60 -21.75
C MET A 55 2.82 -4.16 -23.12
N PRO A 56 3.86 -3.30 -23.15
CA PRO A 56 5.09 -3.70 -23.84
C PRO A 56 6.41 -3.36 -23.08
N SER A 57 7.41 -4.24 -23.28
CA SER A 57 8.89 -4.16 -23.23
C SER A 57 9.70 -3.22 -22.32
N GLU A 58 9.17 -2.65 -21.25
CA GLU A 58 9.95 -1.81 -20.31
C GLU A 58 9.64 -2.19 -18.85
N LEU A 59 10.04 -3.41 -18.45
CA LEU A 59 9.60 -4.04 -17.20
C LEU A 59 9.98 -3.24 -15.94
N MET A 60 11.18 -2.64 -15.93
CA MET A 60 11.67 -1.82 -14.81
C MET A 60 10.86 -0.52 -14.69
N PHE A 61 10.70 0.23 -15.77
CA PHE A 61 9.93 1.48 -15.80
C PHE A 61 8.49 1.29 -15.31
N LYS A 62 7.87 0.17 -15.72
CA LYS A 62 6.51 -0.15 -15.33
C LYS A 62 6.40 -0.49 -13.83
N THR A 63 7.38 -1.20 -13.29
CA THR A 63 7.46 -1.50 -11.85
C THR A 63 7.61 -0.22 -11.03
N SER A 64 8.45 0.71 -11.48
CA SER A 64 8.63 2.04 -10.88
C SER A 64 7.34 2.84 -10.87
N SER A 65 6.62 2.87 -11.99
CA SER A 65 5.33 3.58 -12.08
C SER A 65 4.26 3.00 -11.16
N LEU A 66 4.23 1.67 -10.97
CA LEU A 66 3.30 1.02 -10.06
C LEU A 66 3.60 1.37 -8.60
N LEU A 67 4.88 1.32 -8.21
CA LEU A 67 5.31 1.68 -6.86
C LEU A 67 5.07 3.16 -6.56
N LEU A 68 5.35 4.03 -7.52
CA LEU A 68 5.09 5.47 -7.42
C LEU A 68 3.59 5.76 -7.29
N THR A 69 2.75 5.10 -8.10
CA THR A 69 1.29 5.24 -8.01
C THR A 69 0.77 4.78 -6.65
N GLY A 70 1.27 3.66 -6.13
CA GLY A 70 0.94 3.17 -4.80
C GLY A 70 1.35 4.15 -3.69
N ALA A 71 2.54 4.71 -3.78
CA ALA A 71 3.05 5.71 -2.84
C ALA A 71 2.20 7.01 -2.85
N ILE A 72 1.82 7.50 -4.03
CA ILE A 72 0.93 8.66 -4.17
C ILE A 72 -0.43 8.35 -3.53
N CYS A 73 -1.00 7.18 -3.81
CA CYS A 73 -2.27 6.76 -3.25
C CYS A 73 -2.24 6.71 -1.70
N LEU A 74 -1.19 6.14 -1.12
CA LEU A 74 -1.00 6.14 0.33
C LEU A 74 -0.82 7.54 0.91
N THR A 75 -0.14 8.44 0.19
CA THR A 75 0.03 9.83 0.60
C THR A 75 -1.32 10.56 0.65
N VAL A 76 -2.19 10.34 -0.34
CA VAL A 76 -3.56 10.89 -0.32
C VAL A 76 -4.33 10.35 0.89
N VAL A 77 -4.22 9.05 1.19
CA VAL A 77 -4.83 8.44 2.38
C VAL A 77 -4.28 9.05 3.68
N PHE A 78 -3.00 9.38 3.73
CA PHE A 78 -2.39 10.06 4.88
C PHE A 78 -3.01 11.44 5.10
N VAL A 79 -3.15 12.23 4.03
CA VAL A 79 -3.79 13.55 4.11
C VAL A 79 -5.25 13.43 4.55
N LEU A 80 -6.00 12.47 4.00
CA LEU A 80 -7.37 12.19 4.44
C LEU A 80 -7.42 11.84 5.94
N SER A 81 -6.45 11.05 6.43
CA SER A 81 -6.35 10.68 7.85
C SER A 81 -6.01 11.86 8.76
N LEU A 82 -5.24 12.84 8.27
CA LEU A 82 -4.99 14.10 8.98
C LEU A 82 -6.26 14.95 9.02
N MET A 83 -7.00 15.05 7.92
CA MET A 83 -8.25 15.81 7.87
C MET A 83 -9.29 15.26 8.87
N GLU A 84 -9.41 13.94 9.00
CA GLU A 84 -10.25 13.31 10.04
C GLU A 84 -9.82 13.66 11.47
N TYR A 85 -8.53 13.90 11.70
CA TYR A 85 -8.02 14.27 13.02
C TYR A 85 -8.45 15.70 13.39
N PHE A 86 -8.37 16.62 12.44
CA PHE A 86 -8.70 18.04 12.63
C PHE A 86 -10.20 18.34 12.57
N LEU A 87 -10.96 17.65 11.71
CA LEU A 87 -12.40 17.88 11.54
C LEU A 87 -13.22 16.73 12.11
N GLU A 88 -13.79 16.94 13.29
CA GLU A 88 -14.71 15.96 13.91
C GLU A 88 -16.02 15.79 13.13
N ALA A 89 -16.45 16.81 12.37
CA ALA A 89 -17.61 16.73 11.48
C ALA A 89 -17.43 15.71 10.34
N VAL A 90 -16.19 15.43 9.91
CA VAL A 90 -15.89 14.48 8.82
C VAL A 90 -15.99 13.03 9.32
N ARG A 91 -15.79 12.79 10.62
CA ARG A 91 -15.80 11.46 11.24
C ARG A 91 -17.15 10.73 11.10
N ALA A 92 -18.26 11.46 11.06
CA ALA A 92 -19.59 10.87 10.96
C ALA A 92 -19.99 10.45 9.53
N ASN A 93 -19.20 10.83 8.52
CA ASN A 93 -19.53 10.56 7.13
C ASN A 93 -19.07 9.15 6.73
N LEU A 94 -20.03 8.24 6.56
CA LEU A 94 -19.78 6.86 6.11
C LEU A 94 -19.04 6.78 4.77
N ILE A 95 -19.32 7.74 3.87
CA ILE A 95 -18.71 7.83 2.53
C ILE A 95 -17.20 8.09 2.66
N TRP A 96 -16.80 9.00 3.56
CA TRP A 96 -15.38 9.32 3.79
C TRP A 96 -14.60 8.11 4.29
N LEU A 97 -15.18 7.38 5.25
CA LEU A 97 -14.58 6.16 5.78
C LEU A 97 -14.44 5.08 4.69
N ALA A 98 -15.46 4.90 3.85
CA ALA A 98 -15.40 3.95 2.74
C ALA A 98 -14.33 4.33 1.71
N THR A 99 -14.26 5.59 1.30
CA THR A 99 -13.24 6.08 0.34
C THR A 99 -11.82 5.84 0.85
N ARG A 100 -11.58 6.13 2.14
CA ARG A 100 -10.29 5.90 2.78
C ARG A 100 -9.88 4.44 2.72
N VAL A 101 -10.77 3.52 3.09
CA VAL A 101 -10.49 2.07 3.09
C VAL A 101 -10.24 1.56 1.67
N VAL A 102 -11.04 1.99 0.69
CA VAL A 102 -10.87 1.59 -0.71
C VAL A 102 -9.53 2.06 -1.27
N LEU A 103 -9.15 3.31 -1.03
CA LEU A 103 -7.84 3.83 -1.44
C LEU A 103 -6.68 3.10 -0.77
N LEU A 104 -6.80 2.77 0.52
CA LEU A 104 -5.77 2.00 1.24
C LEU A 104 -5.57 0.61 0.64
N ILE A 105 -6.66 -0.09 0.33
CA ILE A 105 -6.61 -1.42 -0.32
C ILE A 105 -6.01 -1.28 -1.72
N LEU A 106 -6.45 -0.30 -2.50
CA LEU A 106 -5.98 -0.13 -3.88
C LEU A 106 -4.48 0.23 -3.92
N GLY A 107 -4.03 1.14 -3.06
CA GLY A 107 -2.63 1.54 -2.95
C GLY A 107 -1.73 0.39 -2.47
N THR A 108 -2.14 -0.38 -1.47
CA THR A 108 -1.36 -1.54 -1.00
C THR A 108 -1.31 -2.67 -2.02
N MET A 109 -2.40 -2.97 -2.72
CA MET A 109 -2.40 -3.98 -3.79
C MET A 109 -1.48 -3.56 -4.95
N SER A 110 -1.43 -2.26 -5.25
CA SER A 110 -0.48 -1.68 -6.21
C SER A 110 0.98 -1.85 -5.74
N LEU A 111 1.28 -1.61 -4.46
CA LEU A 111 2.62 -1.81 -3.94
C LEU A 111 3.04 -3.29 -3.93
N TRP A 112 2.15 -4.19 -3.50
CA TRP A 112 2.41 -5.64 -3.50
C TRP A 112 2.63 -6.18 -4.91
N SER A 113 1.84 -5.74 -5.88
CA SER A 113 2.04 -6.14 -7.28
C SER A 113 3.36 -5.62 -7.85
N GLY A 114 3.74 -4.37 -7.56
CA GLY A 114 5.05 -3.83 -7.94
C GLY A 114 6.21 -4.65 -7.36
N ILE A 115 6.14 -4.98 -6.07
CA ILE A 115 7.17 -5.79 -5.41
C ILE A 115 7.24 -7.20 -5.94
N LEU A 116 6.08 -7.88 -6.09
CA LEU A 116 6.06 -9.26 -6.59
C LEU A 116 6.71 -9.35 -7.97
N LEU A 117 6.42 -8.39 -8.85
CA LEU A 117 7.05 -8.29 -10.18
C LEU A 117 8.57 -8.07 -10.10
N TYR A 118 9.08 -7.37 -9.08
CA TYR A 118 10.52 -7.18 -8.90
C TYR A 118 11.21 -8.41 -8.29
N THR A 119 10.58 -9.04 -7.30
CA THR A 119 11.18 -10.14 -6.52
C THR A 119 11.48 -11.38 -7.35
N THR A 120 10.76 -11.57 -8.47
CA THR A 120 10.98 -12.70 -9.38
C THR A 120 12.31 -12.61 -10.10
N PHE A 121 12.95 -11.43 -10.16
CA PHE A 121 14.21 -11.23 -10.87
C PHE A 121 15.44 -11.31 -9.97
N ARG A 122 15.45 -10.68 -8.79
CA ARG A 122 16.56 -10.74 -7.81
C ARG A 122 16.22 -10.13 -6.45
N THR A 123 16.96 -10.52 -5.41
CA THR A 123 16.83 -10.01 -4.03
C THR A 123 17.99 -9.08 -3.67
N GLU A 124 17.68 -7.79 -3.47
CA GLU A 124 18.64 -6.76 -3.08
C GLU A 124 18.15 -5.97 -1.85
N TRP A 125 19.03 -5.18 -1.23
CA TRP A 125 18.74 -4.43 0.00
C TRP A 125 17.57 -3.45 -0.14
N SER A 126 17.42 -2.78 -1.30
CA SER A 126 16.26 -1.92 -1.57
C SER A 126 14.93 -2.68 -1.59
N ASN A 127 14.94 -3.94 -2.01
CA ASN A 127 13.74 -4.79 -1.99
C ASN A 127 13.31 -5.08 -0.56
N LEU A 128 14.25 -5.32 0.37
CA LEU A 128 13.94 -5.53 1.79
C LEU A 128 13.29 -4.29 2.41
N VAL A 129 13.84 -3.10 2.17
CA VAL A 129 13.26 -1.84 2.68
C VAL A 129 11.84 -1.63 2.15
N THR A 130 11.63 -1.88 0.85
CA THR A 130 10.31 -1.72 0.21
C THR A 130 9.30 -2.77 0.72
N ILE A 131 9.73 -4.02 0.92
CA ILE A 131 8.90 -5.09 1.53
C ILE A 131 8.50 -4.71 2.95
N THR A 132 9.42 -4.20 3.78
CA THR A 132 9.09 -3.77 5.15
C THR A 132 8.07 -2.64 5.17
N GLY A 133 8.18 -1.67 4.25
CA GLY A 133 7.16 -0.63 4.07
C GLY A 133 5.78 -1.20 3.70
N CYS A 134 5.73 -2.24 2.86
CA CYS A 134 4.47 -2.87 2.45
C CYS A 134 3.82 -3.72 3.54
N VAL A 135 4.62 -4.40 4.36
CA VAL A 135 4.14 -5.09 5.56
C VAL A 135 3.57 -4.08 6.55
N LEU A 136 4.20 -2.92 6.74
CA LEU A 136 3.64 -1.88 7.60
C LEU A 136 2.32 -1.33 7.03
N ALA A 137 2.24 -1.09 5.71
CA ALA A 137 1.01 -0.64 5.07
C ALA A 137 -0.13 -1.66 5.20
N SER A 138 0.14 -2.97 5.12
CA SER A 138 -0.87 -4.01 5.33
C SER A 138 -1.34 -4.08 6.78
N ASN A 139 -0.44 -3.86 7.74
CA ASN A 139 -0.82 -3.73 9.16
C ASN A 139 -1.75 -2.53 9.40
N VAL A 140 -1.56 -1.41 8.68
CA VAL A 140 -2.49 -0.26 8.75
C VAL A 140 -3.88 -0.64 8.24
N ILE A 141 -3.98 -1.41 7.16
CA ILE A 141 -5.29 -1.92 6.68
C ILE A 141 -5.96 -2.74 7.77
N LEU A 142 -5.23 -3.68 8.37
CA LEU A 142 -5.77 -4.58 9.38
C LEU A 142 -6.29 -3.80 10.60
N LEU A 143 -5.50 -2.84 11.09
CA LEU A 143 -5.90 -1.95 12.18
C LEU A 143 -7.13 -1.11 11.83
N THR A 144 -7.20 -0.59 10.59
CA THR A 144 -8.32 0.23 10.12
C THR A 144 -9.61 -0.59 10.01
N VAL A 145 -9.53 -1.83 9.52
CA VAL A 145 -10.68 -2.75 9.44
C VAL A 145 -11.16 -3.14 10.84
N ILE A 146 -10.25 -3.50 11.74
CA ILE A 146 -10.60 -3.88 13.12
C ILE A 146 -11.27 -2.74 13.88
N ASN A 147 -10.79 -1.51 13.68
CA ASN A 147 -11.34 -0.30 14.32
C ASN A 147 -12.55 0.29 13.58
N SER A 148 -13.01 -0.33 12.48
CA SER A 148 -14.19 0.15 11.76
C SER A 148 -15.47 -0.11 12.57
N GLU A 149 -16.39 0.86 12.54
CA GLU A 149 -17.68 0.73 13.21
C GLU A 149 -18.51 -0.44 12.67
N CYS A 150 -18.27 -0.89 11.44
CA CYS A 150 -18.89 -2.10 10.89
C CYS A 150 -18.53 -3.37 11.69
N VAL A 151 -17.26 -3.54 12.07
CA VAL A 151 -16.83 -4.69 12.88
C VAL A 151 -17.30 -4.55 14.33
N LEU A 152 -17.29 -3.33 14.87
CA LEU A 152 -17.81 -3.02 16.21
C LEU A 152 -19.31 -3.29 16.31
N ASN A 153 -20.11 -2.83 15.34
CA ASN A 153 -21.54 -3.08 15.27
C ASN A 153 -21.86 -4.56 15.03
N ALA A 154 -21.06 -5.26 14.20
CA ALA A 154 -21.18 -6.70 14.03
C ALA A 154 -20.86 -7.49 15.30
N ARG A 155 -19.84 -7.09 16.07
CA ARG A 155 -19.54 -7.67 17.39
C ARG A 155 -20.67 -7.40 18.37
N PHE A 156 -21.14 -6.16 18.46
CA PHE A 156 -22.22 -5.76 19.38
C PHE A 156 -23.53 -6.50 19.10
N LYS A 157 -23.87 -6.68 17.81
CA LYS A 157 -25.04 -7.47 17.37
C LYS A 157 -24.88 -8.98 17.63
N ARG A 158 -23.66 -9.46 17.83
CA ARG A 158 -23.35 -10.87 18.15
C ARG A 158 -23.40 -11.14 19.65
N THR A 159 -22.98 -10.19 20.49
CA THR A 159 -23.10 -10.28 21.96
C THR A 159 -24.55 -10.17 22.44
N THR A 160 -25.39 -9.37 21.78
CA THR A 160 -26.82 -9.25 22.15
C THR A 160 -27.69 -10.41 21.66
N ARG A 161 -27.13 -11.35 20.89
CA ARG A 161 -27.84 -12.52 20.35
C ARG A 161 -27.46 -13.84 21.03
N MET A 162 -26.86 -13.80 22.22
CA MET A 162 -26.80 -14.98 23.09
C MET A 162 -28.14 -15.10 23.83
N PRO A 163 -28.99 -16.10 23.53
CA PRO A 163 -30.12 -16.41 24.40
C PRO A 163 -29.57 -16.99 25.70
N VAL A 164 -29.99 -16.39 26.82
CA VAL A 164 -29.95 -17.01 28.15
C VAL A 164 -31.03 -18.09 28.20
#